data_AF-A0A2E7CYT0-F1
#
_entry.id   AF-A0A2E7CYT0-F1
#
_cell.length_a   1.000
_cell.length_b   1.000
_cell.length_c   1.000
_cell.angle_alpha   90.00
_cell.angle_beta   90.00
_cell.angle_gamma   90.00
#
_symmetry.space_group_name_H-M   'P 1'
#
loop_
_entity.id
_entity.type
_entity.pdbx_description
1 polymer ?
#
loop_
_entity_poly.entity_id
_entity_poly.type
_entity_poly.pdbx_seq_one_letter_code
_entity_poly.pdbx_strand_id
1 'polypeptide(L)'
;MTETEIEQLQQHTEKRQWRDVSTMIEKHQRRKLDGSVFEVLEPLLTVTEYAIFKTAINMVGKLKNPPAPAFSAVLNAWQNTWTFGCPQCTPEALKALLSLDANNSAIVTEIKRCLEIDNYQIHKACADALLKIDTTEARQVLQDFESFLPRAYTEKVMVDLLAKIRALANV
;
A
#
# COMPACT_ATOMS: atom_id res chain seq x y z
N MET A 1 3.71 -20.09 7.14
CA MET A 1 5.10 -20.53 6.97
C MET A 1 5.39 -21.46 8.12
N THR A 2 6.15 -22.52 7.90
CA THR A 2 6.63 -23.37 9.00
C THR A 2 7.72 -22.64 9.78
N GLU A 3 8.02 -23.07 11.00
CA GLU A 3 9.13 -22.52 11.81
C GLU A 3 10.45 -22.59 11.05
N THR A 4 10.73 -23.72 10.39
CA THR A 4 11.92 -23.87 9.53
C THR A 4 11.95 -22.88 8.37
N GLU A 5 10.81 -22.59 7.72
CA GLU A 5 10.74 -21.58 6.65
C GLU A 5 10.96 -20.16 7.18
N ILE A 6 10.56 -19.88 8.42
CA ILE A 6 10.76 -18.58 9.09
C ILE A 6 12.25 -18.40 9.39
N GLU A 7 12.88 -19.39 10.02
CA GLU A 7 14.32 -19.38 10.32
C GLU A 7 15.17 -19.23 9.06
N GLN A 8 14.84 -19.96 8.00
CA GLN A 8 15.51 -19.85 6.71
C GLN A 8 15.35 -18.45 6.10
N LEU A 9 14.13 -17.89 6.11
CA LEU A 9 13.90 -16.55 5.57
C LEU A 9 14.74 -15.52 6.33
N GLN A 10 14.79 -15.62 7.66
CA GLN A 10 15.60 -14.73 8.49
C GLN A 10 17.09 -14.84 8.15
N GLN A 11 17.64 -16.06 8.10
CA GLN A 11 19.05 -16.28 7.76
C GLN A 11 19.40 -15.76 6.35
N HIS A 12 18.53 -16.01 5.36
CA HIS A 12 18.74 -15.51 4.00
C HIS A 12 18.66 -13.98 3.93
N THR A 13 17.78 -13.37 4.74
CA THR A 13 17.65 -11.91 4.84
C THR A 13 18.91 -11.29 5.46
N GLU A 14 19.42 -11.84 6.57
CA GLU A 14 20.65 -11.40 7.22
C GLU A 14 21.87 -11.51 6.30
N LYS A 15 21.96 -12.61 5.55
CA LYS A 15 23.01 -12.85 4.54
C LYS A 15 22.80 -12.11 3.23
N ARG A 16 21.71 -11.35 3.09
CA ARG A 16 21.32 -10.62 1.87
C ARG A 16 21.22 -11.51 0.62
N GLN A 17 20.78 -12.74 0.79
CA GLN A 17 20.57 -13.71 -0.30
C GLN A 17 19.23 -13.45 -0.99
N TRP A 18 19.12 -12.29 -1.66
CA TRP A 18 17.84 -11.75 -2.16
C TRP A 18 17.10 -12.65 -3.14
N ARG A 19 17.83 -13.43 -3.94
CA ARG A 19 17.20 -14.41 -4.84
C ARG A 19 16.41 -15.47 -4.07
N ASP A 20 16.99 -15.98 -2.99
CA ASP A 20 16.36 -17.00 -2.15
C ASP A 20 15.21 -16.38 -1.35
N VAL A 21 15.43 -15.19 -0.78
CA VAL A 21 14.38 -14.40 -0.10
C VAL A 21 13.16 -14.20 -1.01
N SER A 22 13.36 -13.69 -2.24
CA SER A 22 12.27 -13.45 -3.21
C SER A 22 11.49 -14.73 -3.50
N THR A 23 12.20 -15.83 -3.78
CA THR A 23 11.60 -17.13 -4.06
C THR A 23 10.72 -17.62 -2.89
N MET A 24 11.22 -17.45 -1.66
CA MET A 24 10.50 -17.87 -0.46
C MET A 24 9.23 -17.05 -0.21
N ILE A 25 9.30 -15.73 -0.26
CA ILE A 25 8.13 -14.89 -0.01
C ILE A 25 7.11 -15.00 -1.16
N GLU A 26 7.56 -15.15 -2.40
CA GLU A 26 6.68 -15.38 -3.56
C GLU A 26 5.84 -16.66 -3.43
N LYS A 27 6.42 -17.73 -2.88
CA LYS A 27 5.72 -19.00 -2.59
C LYS A 27 4.55 -18.79 -1.63
N HIS A 28 4.65 -17.83 -0.71
CA HIS A 28 3.66 -17.59 0.34
C HIS A 28 2.77 -16.36 0.11
N GLN A 29 3.05 -15.52 -0.89
CA GLN A 29 2.36 -14.23 -1.13
C GLN A 29 0.82 -14.33 -1.29
N ARG A 30 0.31 -15.50 -1.67
CA ARG A 30 -1.13 -15.78 -1.88
C ARG A 30 -1.83 -16.30 -0.61
N ARG A 31 -1.07 -16.64 0.43
CA ARG A 31 -1.59 -17.21 1.68
C ARG A 31 -1.89 -16.09 2.68
N LYS A 32 -2.91 -16.31 3.51
CA LYS A 32 -3.15 -15.49 4.71
C LYS A 32 -2.39 -16.11 5.88
N LEU A 33 -1.24 -15.54 6.19
CA LEU A 33 -0.38 -15.99 7.29
C LEU A 33 -0.84 -15.38 8.62
N ASP A 34 -0.47 -15.98 9.74
CA ASP A 34 -0.72 -15.42 11.07
C ASP A 34 0.27 -14.27 11.37
N GLY A 35 -0.13 -13.31 12.19
CA GLY A 35 0.66 -12.13 12.57
C GLY A 35 2.01 -12.45 13.22
N SER A 36 2.19 -13.66 13.76
CA SER A 36 3.48 -14.16 14.26
C SER A 36 4.62 -14.11 13.24
N VAL A 37 4.34 -14.11 11.94
CA VAL A 37 5.40 -14.00 10.91
C VAL A 37 5.83 -12.56 10.64
N PHE A 38 5.23 -11.56 11.29
CA PHE A 38 5.52 -10.15 11.01
C PHE A 38 7.00 -9.79 11.21
N GLU A 39 7.62 -10.29 12.29
CA GLU A 39 9.01 -9.95 12.64
C GLU A 39 10.01 -10.32 11.53
N VAL A 40 9.75 -11.38 10.76
CA VAL A 40 10.61 -11.78 9.63
C VAL A 40 10.24 -11.08 8.32
N LEU A 41 9.05 -10.49 8.22
CA LEU A 41 8.62 -9.71 7.06
C LEU A 41 8.98 -8.23 7.18
N GLU A 42 9.01 -7.69 8.40
CA GLU A 42 9.26 -6.27 8.66
C GLU A 42 10.59 -5.78 8.07
N PRO A 43 11.74 -6.47 8.22
CA PRO A 43 12.99 -6.03 7.60
C PRO A 43 12.91 -5.90 6.07
N LEU A 44 12.08 -6.74 5.43
CA LEU A 44 11.92 -6.76 3.98
C LEU A 44 11.20 -5.52 3.43
N LEU A 45 10.51 -4.77 4.30
CA LEU A 45 9.88 -3.49 3.95
C LEU A 45 10.91 -2.37 3.69
N THR A 46 12.19 -2.60 4.00
CA THR A 46 13.27 -1.62 3.80
C THR A 46 14.23 -2.01 2.67
N VAL A 47 14.02 -3.18 2.05
CA VAL A 47 14.87 -3.70 0.98
C VAL A 47 14.62 -2.91 -0.30
N THR A 48 15.71 -2.49 -0.97
CA THR A 48 15.62 -1.69 -2.21
C THR A 48 15.21 -2.50 -3.44
N GLU A 49 15.31 -3.83 -3.37
CA GLU A 49 14.85 -4.73 -4.42
C GLU A 49 13.32 -4.68 -4.54
N TYR A 50 12.83 -4.12 -5.65
CA TYR A 50 11.42 -3.79 -5.84
C TYR A 50 10.50 -5.00 -5.67
N ALA A 51 10.89 -6.16 -6.19
CA ALA A 51 10.09 -7.39 -6.10
C ALA A 51 9.91 -7.86 -4.65
N ILE A 52 10.96 -7.80 -3.84
CA ILE A 52 10.91 -8.17 -2.43
C ILE A 52 10.04 -7.20 -1.65
N PHE A 53 10.33 -5.91 -1.80
CA PHE A 53 9.62 -4.82 -1.13
C PHE A 53 8.11 -4.87 -1.40
N LYS A 54 7.73 -4.94 -2.68
CA LYS A 54 6.32 -5.05 -3.10
C LYS A 54 5.65 -6.30 -2.53
N THR A 55 6.35 -7.43 -2.52
CA THR A 55 5.79 -8.68 -2.00
C THR A 55 5.62 -8.63 -0.48
N ALA A 56 6.59 -8.04 0.24
CA ALA A 56 6.52 -7.84 1.68
C ALA A 56 5.32 -6.97 2.09
N ILE A 57 5.12 -5.80 1.44
CA ILE A 57 3.94 -4.95 1.68
C ILE A 57 2.65 -5.74 1.51
N ASN A 58 2.52 -6.48 0.41
CA ASN A 58 1.34 -7.28 0.12
C ASN A 58 1.11 -8.39 1.15
N MET A 59 2.17 -9.00 1.67
CA MET A 59 2.07 -10.05 2.68
C MET A 59 1.68 -9.49 4.04
N VAL A 60 2.29 -8.39 4.47
CA VAL A 60 1.95 -7.71 5.73
C VAL A 60 0.49 -7.28 5.74
N GLY A 61 0.00 -6.68 4.65
CA GLY A 61 -1.42 -6.30 4.50
C GLY A 61 -2.41 -7.48 4.48
N LYS A 62 -1.95 -8.74 4.38
CA LYS A 62 -2.79 -9.95 4.36
C LYS A 62 -2.67 -10.79 5.62
N LEU A 63 -1.88 -10.35 6.61
CA LEU A 63 -1.75 -11.07 7.87
C LEU A 63 -3.11 -11.20 8.57
N LYS A 64 -3.35 -12.38 9.14
CA LYS A 64 -4.41 -12.59 10.13
C LYS A 64 -3.86 -12.13 11.47
N ASN A 65 -4.60 -11.29 12.19
CA ASN A 65 -4.16 -10.74 13.48
C ASN A 65 -2.80 -10.00 13.37
N PRO A 66 -2.66 -9.03 12.44
CA PRO A 66 -1.42 -8.25 12.33
C PRO A 66 -1.10 -7.59 13.69
N PRO A 67 0.18 -7.56 14.11
CA PRO A 67 0.55 -6.85 15.32
C PRO A 67 0.42 -5.33 15.11
N ALA A 68 0.22 -4.58 16.20
CA ALA A 68 0.00 -3.13 16.12
C ALA A 68 1.05 -2.34 15.31
N PRO A 69 2.36 -2.66 15.37
CA PRO A 69 3.38 -1.96 14.58
C PRO A 69 3.26 -2.16 13.06
N ALA A 70 2.51 -3.14 12.58
CA ALA A 70 2.43 -3.48 11.15
C ALA A 70 1.95 -2.29 10.30
N PHE A 71 0.99 -1.52 10.80
CA PHE A 71 0.51 -0.32 10.11
C PHE A 71 1.62 0.71 9.94
N SER A 72 2.28 1.09 11.04
CA SER A 72 3.37 2.08 11.01
C SER A 72 4.55 1.61 10.17
N ALA A 73 4.87 0.31 10.18
CA ALA A 73 5.95 -0.24 9.39
C ALA A 73 5.65 -0.10 7.88
N VAL A 74 4.45 -0.44 7.43
CA VAL A 74 4.04 -0.28 6.02
C VAL A 74 3.99 1.20 5.63
N LEU A 75 3.46 2.07 6.49
CA LEU A 75 3.37 3.51 6.22
C LEU A 75 4.77 4.12 6.06
N ASN A 76 5.67 3.87 7.01
CA ASN A 76 7.05 4.36 6.97
C ASN A 76 7.79 3.83 5.73
N ALA A 77 7.61 2.54 5.43
CA ALA A 77 8.20 1.91 4.26
C ALA A 77 7.75 2.58 2.96
N TRP A 78 6.44 2.86 2.82
CA TRP A 78 5.90 3.57 1.67
C TRP A 78 6.40 5.02 1.59
N GLN A 79 6.47 5.75 2.71
CA GLN A 79 7.02 7.10 2.77
C GLN A 79 8.50 7.19 2.36
N ASN A 80 9.25 6.11 2.56
CA ASN A 80 10.64 6.03 2.12
C ASN A 80 10.81 5.72 0.61
N THR A 81 9.72 5.42 -0.11
CA THR A 81 9.77 5.12 -1.55
C THR A 81 9.77 6.34 -2.45
N TRP A 82 9.61 7.54 -1.89
CA TRP A 82 9.57 8.78 -2.66
C TRP A 82 10.90 8.99 -3.39
N THR A 83 10.92 8.66 -4.68
CA THR A 83 12.10 8.74 -5.54
C THR A 83 11.77 9.64 -6.71
N PHE A 84 12.62 10.62 -7.00
CA PHE A 84 12.40 11.60 -8.08
C PHE A 84 11.02 12.30 -8.00
N GLY A 85 10.50 12.52 -6.79
CA GLY A 85 9.21 13.17 -6.56
C GLY A 85 7.98 12.27 -6.73
N CYS A 86 8.14 10.95 -6.82
CA CYS A 86 7.04 10.00 -7.01
C CYS A 86 7.17 8.77 -6.07
N PRO A 87 6.16 8.44 -5.26
CA PRO A 87 6.16 7.25 -4.42
C PRO A 87 6.01 5.98 -5.26
N GLN A 88 6.73 4.93 -4.86
CA GLN A 88 6.65 3.61 -5.50
C GLN A 88 5.68 2.72 -4.74
N CYS A 89 5.11 1.72 -5.43
CA CYS A 89 4.19 0.73 -4.84
C CYS A 89 2.94 1.32 -4.16
N THR A 90 2.51 2.53 -4.55
CA THR A 90 1.32 3.20 -3.99
C THR A 90 0.08 2.31 -3.97
N PRO A 91 -0.30 1.61 -5.05
CA PRO A 91 -1.47 0.73 -5.02
C PRO A 91 -1.37 -0.39 -3.97
N GLU A 92 -0.19 -1.00 -3.83
CA GLU A 92 0.06 -2.06 -2.87
C GLU A 92 0.09 -1.54 -1.43
N ALA A 93 0.74 -0.41 -1.19
CA ALA A 93 0.82 0.24 0.12
C ALA A 93 -0.57 0.64 0.62
N LEU A 94 -1.36 1.34 -0.20
CA LEU A 94 -2.74 1.73 0.17
C LEU A 94 -3.61 0.52 0.46
N LYS A 95 -3.52 -0.54 -0.36
CA LYS A 95 -4.26 -1.78 -0.12
C LYS A 95 -3.88 -2.43 1.20
N ALA A 96 -2.58 -2.47 1.52
CA ALA A 96 -2.10 -3.03 2.78
C ALA A 96 -2.56 -2.20 3.97
N LEU A 97 -2.37 -0.88 3.95
CA LEU A 97 -2.78 0.03 5.02
C LEU A 97 -4.28 -0.06 5.30
N LEU A 98 -5.12 -0.05 4.27
CA LEU A 98 -6.57 -0.20 4.42
C LEU A 98 -6.98 -1.55 5.03
N SER A 99 -6.19 -2.60 4.77
CA SER A 99 -6.46 -3.93 5.35
C SER A 99 -6.04 -4.02 6.81
N LEU A 100 -5.07 -3.21 7.22
CA LEU A 100 -4.56 -3.14 8.59
C LEU A 100 -5.43 -2.23 9.47
N ASP A 101 -5.77 -1.03 8.97
CA ASP A 101 -6.61 -0.05 9.64
C ASP A 101 -7.22 0.93 8.62
N ALA A 102 -8.44 0.63 8.15
CA ALA A 102 -9.09 1.39 7.07
C ALA A 102 -9.42 2.84 7.43
N ASN A 103 -9.59 3.16 8.72
CA ASN A 103 -10.05 4.48 9.15
C ASN A 103 -8.93 5.34 9.75
N ASN A 104 -7.67 4.90 9.61
CA ASN A 104 -6.52 5.65 10.09
C ASN A 104 -6.33 6.95 9.29
N SER A 105 -6.35 8.09 9.98
CA SER A 105 -6.22 9.42 9.34
C SER A 105 -4.88 9.63 8.64
N ALA A 106 -3.83 8.89 9.02
CA ALA A 106 -2.53 8.96 8.36
C ALA A 106 -2.61 8.53 6.88
N ILE A 107 -3.53 7.61 6.53
CA ILE A 107 -3.76 7.21 5.14
C ILE A 107 -4.22 8.41 4.31
N VAL A 108 -5.21 9.15 4.82
CA VAL A 108 -5.78 10.32 4.11
C VAL A 108 -4.73 11.42 3.95
N THR A 109 -3.90 11.63 4.99
CA THR A 109 -2.79 12.58 4.93
C THR A 109 -1.80 12.24 3.81
N GLU A 110 -1.36 10.99 3.71
CA GLU A 110 -0.43 10.59 2.65
C GLU A 110 -1.08 10.57 1.26
N ILE A 111 -2.39 10.24 1.17
CA ILE A 111 -3.14 10.34 -0.08
C ILE A 111 -3.13 11.78 -0.60
N LYS A 112 -3.42 12.79 0.24
CA LYS A 112 -3.39 14.21 -0.18
C LYS A 112 -2.05 14.58 -0.81
N ARG A 113 -0.94 14.18 -0.16
CA ARG A 113 0.42 14.37 -0.69
C ARG A 113 0.63 13.67 -2.03
N CYS A 114 0.11 12.46 -2.19
CA CYS A 114 0.21 11.71 -3.44
C CYS A 114 -0.59 12.34 -4.60
N LEU A 115 -1.71 12.99 -4.31
CA LEU A 115 -2.55 13.63 -5.32
C LEU A 115 -1.88 14.83 -6.00
N GLU A 116 -0.87 15.44 -5.38
CA GLU A 116 -0.09 16.53 -5.97
C GLU A 116 0.80 16.06 -7.13
N ILE A 117 0.99 14.76 -7.31
CA ILE A 117 1.81 14.19 -8.37
C ILE A 117 0.94 13.94 -9.58
N ASP A 118 1.33 14.47 -10.74
CA ASP A 118 0.71 14.12 -12.03
C ASP A 118 1.07 12.68 -12.43
N ASN A 119 0.35 11.72 -11.85
CA ASN A 119 0.47 10.32 -12.18
C ASN A 119 -0.88 9.63 -12.06
N TYR A 120 -1.44 9.27 -13.21
CA TYR A 120 -2.74 8.63 -13.29
C TYR A 120 -2.87 7.35 -12.44
N GLN A 121 -1.83 6.49 -12.39
CA GLN A 121 -1.90 5.26 -11.60
C GLN A 121 -1.98 5.54 -10.09
N ILE A 122 -1.30 6.59 -9.64
CA ILE A 122 -1.37 7.07 -8.25
C ILE A 122 -2.75 7.65 -7.97
N HIS A 123 -3.23 8.57 -8.81
CA HIS A 123 -4.56 9.19 -8.63
C HIS A 123 -5.66 8.14 -8.56
N LYS A 124 -5.66 7.18 -9.50
CA LYS A 124 -6.63 6.08 -9.50
C LYS A 124 -6.56 5.27 -8.19
N ALA A 125 -5.36 4.91 -7.74
CA ALA A 125 -5.19 4.16 -6.49
C ALA A 125 -5.66 4.95 -5.26
N CYS A 126 -5.35 6.25 -5.20
CA CYS A 126 -5.80 7.17 -4.15
C CYS A 126 -7.33 7.29 -4.11
N ALA A 127 -7.99 7.46 -5.26
CA ALA A 127 -9.45 7.49 -5.33
C ALA A 127 -10.08 6.16 -4.89
N ASP A 128 -9.58 5.04 -5.43
CA ASP A 128 -10.04 3.69 -5.07
C ASP A 128 -9.86 3.41 -3.56
N ALA A 129 -8.88 4.05 -2.91
CA ALA A 129 -8.65 3.98 -1.48
C ALA A 129 -9.59 4.89 -0.69
N LEU A 130 -9.71 6.18 -1.05
CA LEU A 130 -10.59 7.14 -0.39
C LEU A 130 -12.06 6.67 -0.37
N LEU A 131 -12.53 6.03 -1.44
CA LEU A 131 -13.87 5.44 -1.53
C LEU A 131 -14.15 4.33 -0.49
N LYS A 132 -13.11 3.80 0.16
CA LYS A 132 -13.21 2.74 1.18
C LYS A 132 -13.00 3.26 2.61
N ILE A 133 -12.57 4.51 2.76
CA ILE A 133 -12.30 5.13 4.06
C ILE A 133 -13.57 5.85 4.50
N ASP A 134 -14.20 5.38 5.57
CA ASP A 134 -15.43 5.98 6.09
C ASP A 134 -15.13 7.09 7.10
N THR A 135 -14.52 8.17 6.61
CA THR A 135 -14.22 9.36 7.42
C THR A 135 -14.69 10.63 6.71
N THR A 136 -15.02 11.66 7.49
CA THR A 136 -15.36 12.98 6.94
C THR A 136 -14.21 13.58 6.13
N GLU A 137 -12.97 13.36 6.57
CA GLU A 137 -11.79 13.85 5.87
C GLU A 137 -11.63 13.20 4.48
N ALA A 138 -11.78 11.87 4.38
CA ALA A 138 -11.71 11.17 3.10
C ALA A 138 -12.81 11.63 2.14
N ARG A 139 -14.03 11.87 2.65
CA ARG A 139 -15.15 12.42 1.85
C ARG A 139 -14.85 13.82 1.32
N GLN A 140 -14.25 14.69 2.13
CA GLN A 140 -13.85 16.02 1.69
C GLN A 140 -12.82 15.93 0.55
N VAL A 141 -11.80 15.09 0.71
CA VAL A 141 -10.78 14.88 -0.36
C VAL A 141 -11.41 14.35 -1.64
N LEU A 142 -12.41 13.48 -1.55
CA LEU A 142 -13.15 12.99 -2.72
C LEU A 142 -13.94 14.11 -3.42
N GLN A 143 -14.55 15.03 -2.68
CA GLN A 143 -15.26 16.17 -3.25
C GLN A 143 -14.31 17.11 -4.00
N ASP A 144 -13.11 17.31 -3.45
CA ASP A 144 -12.08 18.16 -4.04
C ASP A 144 -11.23 17.42 -5.09
N PHE A 145 -11.48 16.13 -5.34
CA PHE A 145 -10.60 15.23 -6.09
C PHE A 145 -10.27 15.75 -7.50
N GLU A 146 -11.26 16.32 -8.19
CA GLU A 146 -11.09 16.86 -9.54
C GLU A 146 -10.10 18.03 -9.61
N SER A 147 -9.93 18.78 -8.51
CA SER A 147 -8.96 19.88 -8.46
C SER A 147 -7.51 19.43 -8.53
N PHE A 148 -7.24 18.15 -8.19
CA PHE A 148 -5.91 17.55 -8.25
C PHE A 148 -5.59 16.95 -9.62
N LEU A 149 -6.59 16.80 -10.50
CA LEU A 149 -6.41 16.13 -11.77
C LEU A 149 -5.89 17.12 -12.85
N PRO A 150 -4.89 16.72 -13.65
CA PRO A 150 -4.57 17.41 -14.89
C PRO A 150 -5.80 17.43 -15.80
N ARG A 151 -5.99 18.55 -16.51
CA ARG A 151 -7.14 18.78 -17.40
C ARG A 151 -7.26 17.77 -18.56
N ALA A 152 -6.24 16.95 -18.80
CA ALA A 152 -6.11 16.10 -19.98
C ALA A 152 -6.40 14.61 -19.76
N TYR A 153 -6.86 14.18 -18.58
CA TYR A 153 -7.23 12.77 -18.39
C TYR A 153 -8.47 12.39 -19.19
N THR A 154 -8.22 11.72 -20.31
CA THR A 154 -9.21 11.20 -21.26
C THR A 154 -9.41 9.69 -21.14
N GLU A 155 -8.67 9.04 -20.23
CA GLU A 155 -8.83 7.62 -19.97
C GLU A 155 -10.22 7.32 -19.44
N LYS A 156 -10.95 6.44 -20.14
CA LYS A 156 -12.31 6.01 -19.78
C LYS A 156 -12.45 5.61 -18.31
N VAL A 157 -11.42 4.99 -17.74
CA VAL A 157 -11.39 4.55 -16.35
C VAL A 157 -11.45 5.74 -15.36
N MET A 158 -10.79 6.87 -15.67
CA MET A 158 -10.93 8.09 -14.85
C MET A 158 -12.31 8.70 -14.98
N VAL A 159 -12.88 8.68 -16.18
CA VAL A 159 -14.25 9.19 -16.40
C VAL A 159 -15.26 8.39 -15.55
N ASP A 160 -15.16 7.06 -15.58
CA ASP A 160 -16.03 6.19 -14.79
C ASP A 160 -15.81 6.37 -13.28
N LEU A 161 -14.56 6.57 -12.84
CA LEU A 161 -14.21 6.83 -11.45
C LEU A 161 -14.76 8.19 -10.97
N LEU A 162 -14.58 9.26 -11.75
CA LEU A 162 -15.13 10.57 -11.46
C LEU A 162 -16.66 10.55 -11.41
N ALA A 163 -17.32 9.80 -12.29
CA ALA A 163 -18.76 9.61 -12.24
C ALA A 163 -19.21 8.96 -10.92
N LYS A 164 -18.46 7.96 -10.41
CA LYS A 164 -18.73 7.34 -9.10
C LYS A 164 -18.52 8.33 -7.95
N ILE A 165 -17.44 9.11 -7.98
CA ILE A 165 -17.15 10.12 -6.96
C ILE A 165 -18.28 11.17 -6.90
N ARG A 166 -18.69 11.70 -8.06
CA ARG A 166 -19.80 12.66 -8.18
C ARG A 166 -21.12 12.08 -7.67
N ALA A 167 -21.40 10.80 -7.93
CA ALA A 167 -22.62 10.16 -7.43
C ALA A 167 -22.66 10.10 -5.90
N LEU A 168 -21.50 9.91 -5.25
CA LEU A 168 -21.39 9.88 -3.79
C LEU A 168 -21.42 11.28 -3.15
N ALA A 169 -21.00 12.31 -3.87
CA ALA A 169 -21.04 13.69 -3.38
C ALA A 169 -22.43 14.35 -3.42
N ASN A 170 -23.40 13.75 -4.14
CA ASN A 170 -24.78 14.25 -4.29
C ASN A 170 -25.80 13.56 -3.37
N VAL A 171 -25.33 12.81 -2.36
CA VAL A 171 -26.14 12.15 -1.31
C VAL A 171 -25.79 12.80 0.03
#